data_AF-A0A2C6JXI9-F1
#
_entry.id   AF-A0A2C6JXI9-F1
#
_cell.length_a   1.000
_cell.length_b   1.000
_cell.length_c   1.000
_cell.angle_alpha   90.00
_cell.angle_beta   90.00
_cell.angle_gamma   90.00
#
_symmetry.space_group_name_H-M   'P 1'
#
loop_
_entity.id
_entity.type
_entity.pdbx_description
1 polymer ?
#
loop_
_entity_poly.entity_id
_entity_poly.type
_entity_poly.pdbx_seq_one_letter_code
_entity_poly.pdbx_strand_id
1 'polypeptide(L)'
;MVDDQDVDELVNPFACLNFMKSKDLLHDEFLIALSKWCRTAVNRPATRSYKRPLAHQLVELHDLMRERNLEQNKALEQAILRFVADGGGVKRRVKEVKPLLYQRNRRYISCPDLLPEGIEPAQPSENLKRLHADPFMNNQDVLTRVCTPEDLARQAEPFGAQVEVAYRRLQRNKKFLKLIQEAE
;
A
#
# COMPACT_ATOMS: atom_id res chain seq x y z
N MET A 1 -18.71 -22.04 10.65
CA MET A 1 -19.15 -21.20 9.51
C MET A 1 -17.88 -20.72 8.86
N VAL A 2 -17.65 -21.09 7.60
CA VAL A 2 -16.41 -20.70 6.90
C VAL A 2 -16.52 -19.24 6.47
N ASP A 3 -15.56 -18.41 6.86
CA ASP A 3 -15.53 -16.98 6.56
C ASP A 3 -14.52 -16.63 5.46
N ASP A 4 -14.50 -15.38 5.02
CA ASP A 4 -13.62 -14.90 3.93
C ASP A 4 -12.14 -14.90 4.33
N GLN A 5 -11.85 -14.77 5.63
CA GLN A 5 -10.51 -14.88 6.20
C GLN A 5 -9.96 -16.31 6.09
N ASP A 6 -10.79 -17.31 6.39
CA ASP A 6 -10.41 -18.73 6.28
C ASP A 6 -10.01 -19.08 4.82
N VAL A 7 -10.72 -18.51 3.85
CA VAL A 7 -10.41 -18.68 2.43
C VAL A 7 -9.12 -17.94 2.03
N ASP A 8 -8.80 -16.81 2.68
CA ASP A 8 -7.58 -16.04 2.39
C ASP A 8 -6.30 -16.72 2.91
N GLU A 9 -6.41 -17.56 3.95
CA GLU A 9 -5.32 -18.39 4.46
C GLU A 9 -4.89 -19.46 3.44
N LEU A 10 -5.82 -19.98 2.63
CA LEU A 10 -5.55 -21.00 1.62
C LEU A 10 -4.52 -20.52 0.59
N VAL A 11 -3.51 -21.34 0.28
CA VAL A 11 -2.48 -20.99 -0.72
C VAL A 11 -3.10 -20.65 -2.08
N ASN A 12 -4.04 -21.48 -2.54
CA ASN A 12 -4.80 -21.24 -3.76
C ASN A 12 -6.28 -21.66 -3.55
N PRO A 13 -7.20 -20.70 -3.36
CA PRO A 13 -8.59 -21.01 -3.03
C PRO A 13 -9.32 -21.75 -4.15
N PHE A 14 -8.98 -21.52 -5.42
CA PHE A 14 -9.59 -22.23 -6.55
C PHE A 14 -9.03 -23.64 -6.76
N ALA A 15 -7.78 -23.90 -6.35
CA ALA A 15 -7.29 -25.28 -6.31
C ALA A 15 -8.07 -26.10 -5.28
N CYS A 16 -8.42 -25.48 -4.15
CA CYS A 16 -9.27 -26.08 -3.12
C CYS A 16 -10.69 -26.33 -3.68
N LEU A 17 -11.28 -25.37 -4.39
CA LEU A 17 -12.57 -25.53 -5.07
C LEU A 17 -12.56 -26.75 -6.02
N ASN A 18 -11.54 -26.86 -6.88
CA ASN A 18 -11.40 -27.97 -7.82
C ASN A 18 -11.24 -29.32 -7.10
N PHE A 19 -10.49 -29.34 -6.00
CA PHE A 19 -10.36 -30.53 -5.16
C PHE A 19 -11.69 -30.93 -4.54
N MET A 20 -12.43 -30.00 -3.94
CA MET A 20 -13.75 -30.26 -3.35
C MET A 20 -14.76 -30.73 -4.41
N LYS A 21 -14.74 -30.13 -5.61
CA LYS A 21 -15.56 -30.53 -6.76
C LYS A 21 -15.23 -31.95 -7.22
N SER A 22 -13.95 -32.34 -7.25
CA SER A 22 -13.53 -33.70 -7.64
C SER A 22 -13.91 -34.80 -6.64
N LYS A 23 -14.22 -34.41 -5.40
CA LYS A 23 -14.56 -35.32 -4.30
C LYS A 23 -16.02 -35.27 -3.89
N ASP A 24 -16.84 -34.47 -4.58
CA ASP A 24 -18.24 -34.18 -4.22
C ASP A 24 -18.41 -33.66 -2.78
N LEU A 25 -17.39 -32.97 -2.24
CA LEU A 25 -17.39 -32.40 -0.88
C LEU A 25 -17.73 -30.90 -0.86
N LEU A 26 -18.35 -30.41 -1.93
CA LEU A 26 -18.54 -28.99 -2.13
C LEU A 26 -19.78 -28.52 -1.35
N HIS A 27 -19.55 -27.60 -0.41
CA HIS A 27 -20.58 -27.01 0.45
C HIS A 27 -20.91 -25.56 0.04
N ASP A 28 -22.16 -25.16 0.23
CA ASP A 28 -22.66 -23.83 -0.16
C ASP A 28 -22.02 -22.70 0.65
N GLU A 29 -21.72 -22.96 1.93
CA GLU A 29 -21.00 -22.02 2.79
C GLU A 29 -19.64 -21.63 2.21
N PHE A 30 -18.91 -22.61 1.64
CA PHE A 30 -17.63 -22.36 1.01
C PHE A 30 -17.75 -21.49 -0.25
N LEU A 31 -18.78 -21.71 -1.07
CA LEU A 31 -19.05 -20.87 -2.24
C LEU A 31 -19.35 -19.43 -1.85
N ILE A 32 -20.14 -19.24 -0.79
CA ILE A 32 -20.45 -17.91 -0.25
C ILE A 32 -19.18 -17.25 0.29
N ALA A 33 -18.36 -17.95 1.06
CA ALA A 33 -17.08 -17.44 1.56
C ALA A 33 -16.13 -17.08 0.41
N LEU A 34 -16.02 -17.94 -0.60
CA LEU A 34 -15.19 -17.74 -1.79
C LEU A 34 -15.64 -16.51 -2.59
N SER A 35 -16.94 -16.26 -2.70
CA SER A 35 -17.48 -15.06 -3.38
C SER A 35 -17.10 -13.76 -2.67
N LYS A 36 -17.16 -13.75 -1.32
CA LYS A 36 -16.73 -12.61 -0.49
C LYS A 36 -15.24 -12.37 -0.63
N TRP A 37 -14.46 -13.44 -0.62
CA TRP A 37 -13.02 -13.40 -0.88
C TRP A 37 -12.71 -12.87 -2.29
N CYS A 38 -13.44 -13.29 -3.33
CA CYS A 38 -13.24 -12.76 -4.68
C CYS A 38 -13.46 -11.24 -4.73
N ARG A 39 -14.49 -10.73 -4.05
CA ARG A 39 -14.74 -9.29 -3.96
C ARG A 39 -13.59 -8.54 -3.29
N THR A 40 -13.04 -9.06 -2.19
CA THR A 40 -11.91 -8.41 -1.52
C THR A 40 -10.63 -8.51 -2.36
N ALA A 41 -10.34 -9.68 -2.94
CA ALA A 41 -9.17 -9.94 -3.77
C ALA A 41 -9.09 -9.06 -5.03
N VAL A 42 -10.21 -8.84 -5.72
CA VAL A 42 -10.24 -7.97 -6.92
C VAL A 42 -9.98 -6.50 -6.56
N ASN A 43 -10.36 -6.06 -5.36
CA ASN A 43 -10.12 -4.69 -4.89
C ASN A 43 -8.68 -4.43 -4.42
N ARG A 44 -7.91 -5.48 -4.09
CA ARG A 44 -6.48 -5.35 -3.72
C ARG A 44 -5.67 -4.81 -4.89
N PRO A 45 -4.56 -4.08 -4.66
CA PRO A 45 -3.74 -3.58 -5.76
C PRO A 45 -3.16 -4.73 -6.60
N ALA A 46 -3.00 -4.51 -7.90
CA ALA A 46 -2.48 -5.49 -8.86
C ALA A 46 -0.95 -5.66 -8.74
N THR A 47 -0.48 -6.13 -7.57
CA THR A 47 0.92 -6.49 -7.32
C THR A 47 1.09 -8.00 -7.31
N ARG A 48 2.29 -8.48 -7.67
CA ARG A 48 2.63 -9.91 -7.79
C ARG A 48 2.43 -10.71 -6.49
N SER A 49 2.48 -10.04 -5.34
CA SER A 49 2.37 -10.66 -4.02
C SER A 49 0.95 -11.01 -3.59
N TYR A 50 -0.08 -10.36 -4.15
CA TYR A 50 -1.47 -10.59 -3.72
C TYR A 50 -2.13 -11.70 -4.54
N LYS A 51 -2.84 -12.59 -3.83
CA LYS A 51 -3.70 -13.62 -4.43
C LYS A 51 -4.89 -12.93 -5.13
N ARG A 52 -5.21 -13.37 -6.35
CA ARG A 52 -6.31 -12.83 -7.17
C ARG A 52 -7.00 -13.92 -7.98
N PRO A 53 -8.32 -13.83 -8.18
CA PRO A 53 -9.05 -14.72 -9.07
C PRO A 53 -8.70 -14.44 -10.55
N LEU A 54 -8.69 -15.50 -11.36
CA LEU A 54 -8.58 -15.42 -12.81
C LEU A 54 -9.97 -15.27 -13.45
N ALA A 55 -10.01 -14.78 -14.69
CA ALA A 55 -11.27 -14.57 -15.41
C ALA A 55 -12.10 -15.86 -15.53
N HIS A 56 -11.47 -16.96 -15.96
CA HIS A 56 -12.14 -18.25 -16.08
C HIS A 56 -12.63 -18.80 -14.73
N GLN A 57 -11.89 -18.52 -13.65
CA GLN A 57 -12.28 -18.94 -12.30
C GLN A 57 -13.53 -18.21 -11.80
N LEU A 58 -13.69 -16.92 -12.15
CA LEU A 58 -14.91 -16.17 -11.82
C LEU A 58 -16.12 -16.67 -12.63
N VAL A 59 -15.91 -17.06 -13.89
CA VAL A 59 -16.97 -17.65 -14.73
C VAL A 59 -17.38 -19.02 -14.19
N GLU A 60 -16.41 -19.89 -13.89
CA GLU A 60 -16.71 -21.20 -13.30
C GLU A 60 -17.44 -21.07 -11.95
N LEU A 61 -17.01 -20.12 -11.10
CA LEU A 61 -17.69 -19.86 -9.84
C LEU A 61 -19.12 -19.35 -10.05
N HIS A 62 -19.35 -18.48 -11.03
CA HIS A 62 -20.67 -17.99 -11.38
C HIS A 62 -21.60 -19.13 -11.82
N ASP A 63 -21.12 -20.02 -12.69
CA ASP A 63 -21.92 -21.14 -13.18
C ASP A 63 -22.24 -22.13 -12.05
N LEU A 64 -21.28 -22.44 -11.17
CA LEU A 64 -21.50 -23.28 -9.99
C LEU A 64 -22.50 -22.67 -9.01
N MET A 65 -22.46 -21.36 -8.79
CA MET A 65 -23.45 -20.68 -7.94
C MET A 65 -24.84 -20.67 -8.57
N ARG A 66 -24.91 -20.64 -9.91
CA ARG A 66 -26.16 -20.76 -10.65
C ARG A 66 -26.79 -22.14 -10.50
N GLU A 67 -25.99 -23.19 -10.68
CA GLU A 67 -26.41 -24.59 -10.53
C GLU A 67 -26.98 -24.89 -9.14
N ARG A 68 -26.50 -24.18 -8.11
CA ARG A 68 -26.93 -24.35 -6.71
C ARG A 68 -27.97 -23.32 -6.24
N ASN A 69 -28.56 -22.54 -7.15
CA ASN A 69 -29.57 -21.51 -6.84
C ASN A 69 -29.07 -20.38 -5.89
N LEU A 70 -27.78 -20.06 -5.93
CA LEU A 70 -27.14 -19.00 -5.14
C LEU A 70 -26.95 -17.71 -5.97
N GLU A 71 -27.76 -17.49 -6.99
CA GLU A 71 -27.63 -16.38 -7.96
C GLU A 71 -27.69 -14.99 -7.30
N GLN A 72 -28.34 -14.86 -6.14
CA GLN A 72 -28.60 -13.56 -5.47
C GLN A 72 -27.36 -12.96 -4.78
N ASN A 73 -26.19 -13.58 -4.90
CA ASN A 73 -25.01 -13.15 -4.16
C ASN A 73 -24.34 -11.93 -4.81
N LYS A 74 -24.70 -10.75 -4.30
CA LYS A 74 -24.14 -9.45 -4.70
C LYS A 74 -22.62 -9.37 -4.61
N ALA A 75 -21.97 -10.17 -3.77
CA ALA A 75 -20.51 -10.13 -3.64
C ALA A 75 -19.82 -10.58 -4.93
N LEU A 76 -20.32 -11.64 -5.57
CA LEU A 76 -19.76 -12.15 -6.81
C LEU A 76 -19.99 -11.17 -7.97
N GLU A 77 -21.19 -10.62 -8.11
CA GLU A 77 -21.50 -9.63 -9.14
C GLU A 77 -20.59 -8.40 -9.04
N GLN A 78 -20.38 -7.89 -7.83
CA GLN A 78 -19.47 -6.77 -7.59
C GLN A 78 -18.02 -7.13 -7.92
N ALA A 79 -17.59 -8.36 -7.61
CA ALA A 79 -16.26 -8.84 -7.97
C ALA A 79 -16.07 -8.90 -9.49
N ILE A 80 -17.05 -9.44 -10.23
CA ILE A 80 -17.02 -9.53 -11.69
C ILE A 80 -17.02 -8.14 -12.32
N LEU A 81 -17.95 -7.26 -11.91
CA LEU A 81 -18.04 -5.90 -12.43
C LEU A 81 -16.73 -5.15 -12.21
N ARG A 82 -16.15 -5.27 -11.01
CA ARG A 82 -14.87 -4.63 -10.71
C ARG A 82 -13.72 -5.22 -11.52
N PHE A 83 -13.68 -6.54 -11.66
CA PHE A 83 -12.64 -7.24 -12.41
C PHE A 83 -12.65 -6.81 -13.89
N VAL A 84 -13.85 -6.70 -14.48
CA VAL A 84 -14.04 -6.21 -15.85
C VAL A 84 -13.65 -4.74 -15.98
N ALA A 85 -14.10 -3.89 -15.04
CA ALA A 85 -13.77 -2.46 -15.05
C ALA A 85 -12.25 -2.19 -14.93
N ASP A 86 -11.54 -2.97 -14.12
CA ASP A 86 -10.08 -2.88 -13.95
C ASP A 86 -9.31 -3.64 -15.06
N GLY A 87 -10.00 -4.31 -16.00
CA GLY A 87 -9.40 -5.12 -17.07
C GLY A 87 -8.51 -6.24 -16.52
N GLY A 88 -8.96 -6.92 -15.46
CA GLY A 88 -8.20 -7.96 -14.76
C GLY A 88 -6.98 -7.45 -13.99
N GLY A 89 -6.85 -6.13 -13.81
CA GLY A 89 -5.68 -5.52 -13.17
C GLY A 89 -4.49 -5.33 -14.11
N VAL A 90 -4.69 -5.45 -15.43
CA VAL A 90 -3.67 -5.13 -16.44
C VAL A 90 -3.24 -3.66 -16.33
N LYS A 91 -4.18 -2.77 -16.02
CA LYS A 91 -3.90 -1.35 -15.78
C LYS A 91 -3.39 -1.14 -14.35
N ARG A 92 -2.07 -1.12 -14.17
CA ARG A 92 -1.48 -0.65 -12.91
C ARG A 92 -1.78 0.84 -12.75
N ARG A 93 -2.49 1.21 -11.67
CA ARG A 93 -2.61 2.62 -11.29
C ARG A 93 -1.21 3.14 -11.01
N VAL A 94 -0.82 4.23 -11.67
CA VAL A 94 0.43 4.92 -11.35
C VAL A 94 0.30 5.38 -9.91
N LYS A 95 1.23 4.95 -9.04
CA LYS A 95 1.27 5.44 -7.67
C LYS A 95 1.61 6.92 -7.74
N GLU A 96 0.65 7.77 -7.37
CA GLU A 96 0.90 9.21 -7.27
C GLU A 96 2.03 9.41 -6.27
N VAL A 97 3.17 9.89 -6.76
CA VAL A 97 4.28 10.30 -5.92
C VAL A 97 3.79 11.53 -5.18
N LYS A 98 3.50 11.39 -3.89
CA LYS A 98 3.19 12.54 -3.05
C LYS A 98 4.43 13.46 -3.09
N PRO A 99 4.30 14.71 -3.58
CA PRO A 99 5.43 15.63 -3.58
C PRO A 99 5.93 15.77 -2.14
N LEU A 100 7.25 15.94 -1.97
CA LEU A 100 7.89 16.19 -0.68
C LEU A 100 7.51 17.59 -0.20
N LEU A 101 6.24 17.79 0.15
CA LEU A 101 5.77 18.99 0.82
C LEU A 101 6.18 18.93 2.29
N TYR A 102 6.43 20.10 2.86
CA TYR A 102 6.65 20.26 4.29
C TYR A 102 5.41 19.78 5.05
N GLN A 103 5.56 18.75 5.88
CA GLN A 103 4.51 18.18 6.70
C GLN A 103 4.44 18.90 8.03
N ARG A 104 3.22 19.22 8.47
CA ARG A 104 2.97 19.78 9.81
C ARG A 104 3.54 18.83 10.87
N ASN A 105 4.25 19.37 11.87
CA ASN A 105 4.92 18.65 12.96
C ASN A 105 6.17 17.85 12.59
N ARG A 106 6.71 17.97 11.37
CA ARG A 106 8.08 17.54 11.08
C ARG A 106 9.04 18.72 11.26
N ARG A 107 10.21 18.45 11.84
CA ARG A 107 11.29 19.45 11.97
C ARG A 107 12.12 19.43 10.69
N TYR A 108 12.16 20.54 9.98
CA TYR A 108 12.99 20.71 8.79
C TYR A 108 14.21 21.56 9.12
N ILE A 109 15.36 21.21 8.55
CA ILE A 109 16.61 21.94 8.75
C ILE A 109 16.92 22.66 7.43
N SER A 110 16.93 23.99 7.46
CA SER A 110 17.33 24.80 6.31
C SER A 110 18.85 24.75 6.22
N CYS A 111 19.38 24.05 5.21
CA CYS A 111 20.81 23.97 4.94
C CYS A 111 21.18 24.98 3.84
N PRO A 112 22.40 25.54 3.86
CA PRO A 112 22.89 26.34 2.75
C PRO A 112 22.85 25.51 1.46
N ASP A 113 22.46 26.16 0.36
CA ASP A 113 22.38 25.51 -0.94
C ASP A 113 23.78 25.02 -1.36
N LEU A 114 23.86 23.83 -1.94
CA LEU A 114 25.15 23.25 -2.38
C LEU A 114 25.58 23.81 -3.74
N LEU A 115 24.76 24.68 -4.33
CA LEU A 115 25.08 25.35 -5.57
C LEU A 115 26.28 26.31 -5.37
N PRO A 116 27.26 26.31 -6.29
CA PRO A 116 28.33 27.30 -6.31
C PRO A 116 27.77 28.73 -6.32
N GLU A 117 28.42 29.64 -5.58
CA GLU A 117 28.07 31.06 -5.61
C GLU A 117 28.09 31.58 -7.06
N GLY A 118 26.99 32.23 -7.48
CA GLY A 118 26.84 32.81 -8.82
C GLY A 118 25.93 32.03 -9.78
N ILE A 119 25.44 30.84 -9.40
CA ILE A 119 24.40 30.14 -10.15
C ILE A 119 23.04 30.46 -9.53
N GLU A 120 22.26 31.32 -10.19
CA GLU A 120 20.89 31.57 -9.74
C GLU A 120 20.04 30.30 -9.88
N PRO A 121 19.28 29.92 -8.84
CA PRO A 121 18.38 28.77 -8.95
C PRO A 121 17.33 29.04 -10.02
N ALA A 122 16.95 27.99 -10.75
CA ALA A 122 15.89 28.08 -11.75
C ALA A 122 14.63 28.66 -11.10
N GLN A 123 14.10 29.76 -11.67
CA GLN A 123 12.92 30.39 -11.10
C GLN A 123 11.75 29.40 -11.03
N PRO A 124 10.96 29.44 -9.94
CA PRO A 124 9.79 28.57 -9.83
C PRO A 124 8.83 28.84 -10.97
N SER A 125 8.26 27.77 -11.54
CA SER A 125 7.22 27.88 -12.56
C SER A 125 6.03 28.72 -12.06
N GLU A 126 5.31 29.38 -12.96
CA GLU A 126 4.15 30.22 -12.61
C GLU A 126 3.09 29.46 -11.80
N ASN A 127 2.92 28.17 -12.06
CA ASN A 127 2.01 27.31 -11.31
C ASN A 127 2.44 27.13 -9.85
N LEU A 128 3.75 27.04 -9.59
CA LEU A 128 4.32 26.95 -8.25
C LEU A 128 4.17 28.29 -7.51
N LYS A 129 4.34 29.42 -8.21
CA LYS A 129 4.10 30.76 -7.65
C LYS A 129 2.64 30.95 -7.18
N ARG A 130 1.67 30.42 -7.93
CA ARG A 130 0.24 30.45 -7.54
C ARG A 130 -0.06 29.58 -6.33
N LEU A 131 0.54 28.38 -6.24
CA LEU A 131 0.36 27.48 -5.09
C LEU A 131 1.02 28.00 -3.80
N HIS A 132 2.10 28.78 -3.91
CA HIS A 132 2.72 29.46 -2.77
C HIS A 132 1.95 30.71 -2.30
N ALA A 133 0.96 31.19 -3.07
CA ALA A 133 0.08 32.27 -2.61
C ALA A 133 -0.93 31.81 -1.55
N ASP A 134 -1.10 30.50 -1.36
CA ASP A 134 -1.97 29.95 -0.32
C ASP A 134 -1.33 30.20 1.08
N PRO A 135 -2.05 30.85 2.01
CA PRO A 135 -1.50 31.20 3.34
C PRO A 135 -1.09 29.98 4.18
N PHE A 136 -1.52 28.77 3.81
CA PHE A 136 -1.06 27.52 4.43
C PHE A 136 0.42 27.22 4.13
N MET A 137 0.92 27.59 2.94
CA MET A 137 2.31 27.37 2.52
C MET A 137 3.29 28.42 3.07
N ASN A 138 2.79 29.58 3.52
CA ASN A 138 3.60 30.69 4.04
C ASN A 138 4.11 30.50 5.47
N ASN A 139 3.72 29.42 6.16
CA ASN A 139 4.25 29.10 7.49
C ASN A 139 5.50 28.20 7.43
N GLN A 140 6.19 28.13 6.29
CA GLN A 140 7.44 27.38 6.17
C GLN A 140 8.49 27.82 7.20
N ASP A 141 8.56 29.12 7.48
CA ASP A 141 9.46 29.69 8.50
C ASP A 141 9.17 29.15 9.92
N VAL A 142 7.94 28.72 10.20
CA VAL A 142 7.55 28.10 11.48
C VAL A 142 7.98 26.62 11.54
N LEU A 143 8.13 25.97 10.39
CA LEU A 143 8.47 24.54 10.28
C LEU A 143 9.98 24.28 10.08
N THR A 144 10.73 25.29 9.66
CA THR A 144 12.18 25.21 9.45
C THR A 144 12.97 25.81 10.61
N ARG A 145 13.99 25.09 11.08
CA ARG A 145 15.05 25.64 11.92
C ARG A 145 16.30 25.89 11.09
N VAL A 146 17.05 26.93 11.44
CA VAL A 146 18.37 27.19 10.84
C VAL A 146 19.32 26.04 11.17
N CYS A 147 20.15 25.64 10.21
CA CYS A 147 21.17 24.62 10.42
C CYS A 147 22.17 25.07 11.50
N THR A 148 22.34 24.25 12.53
CA THR A 148 23.37 24.46 13.56
C THR A 148 24.68 23.77 13.15
N PRO A 149 25.84 24.19 13.68
CA PRO A 149 27.12 23.52 13.38
C PRO A 149 27.11 22.03 13.73
N GLU A 150 26.33 21.61 14.73
CA GLU A 150 26.14 20.20 15.07
C GLU A 150 25.35 19.41 14.01
N ASP A 151 24.42 20.06 13.32
CA ASP A 151 23.64 19.45 12.24
C ASP A 151 24.53 19.26 10.99
N LEU A 152 25.41 20.21 10.68
CA LEU A 152 26.44 20.07 9.64
C LEU A 152 27.43 18.95 9.95
N ALA A 153 27.90 18.88 11.20
CA ALA A 153 28.81 17.80 11.63
C ALA A 153 28.16 16.42 11.49
N ARG A 154 26.88 16.28 11.83
CA ARG A 154 26.11 15.03 11.62
C ARG A 154 25.95 14.68 10.15
N GLN A 155 25.78 15.66 9.26
CA GLN A 155 25.67 15.42 7.82
C GLN A 155 27.00 15.00 7.19
N ALA A 156 28.13 15.45 7.75
CA ALA A 156 29.47 15.06 7.31
C ALA A 156 29.85 13.63 7.73
N GLU A 157 29.12 13.01 8.67
CA GLU A 157 29.37 11.61 9.05
C GLU A 157 29.05 10.67 7.89
N PRO A 158 29.89 9.65 7.63
CA PRO A 158 29.60 8.66 6.61
C PRO A 158 28.32 7.89 6.96
N PHE A 159 27.53 7.56 5.94
CA PHE A 159 26.24 6.89 6.11
C PHE A 159 26.30 5.64 7.00
N GLY A 160 27.39 4.85 6.90
CA GLY A 160 27.60 3.68 7.75
C GLY A 160 27.60 3.99 9.25
N ALA A 161 28.26 5.09 9.67
CA ALA A 161 28.30 5.50 11.07
C ALA A 161 26.91 5.97 11.55
N GLN A 162 26.16 6.68 10.70
CA GLN A 162 24.81 7.12 11.01
C GLN A 162 23.84 5.93 11.22
N VAL A 163 23.96 4.89 10.38
CA VAL A 163 23.15 3.67 10.47
C VAL A 163 23.46 2.91 11.75
N GLU A 164 24.73 2.76 12.14
CA GLU A 164 25.10 2.11 13.40
C GLU A 164 24.54 2.84 14.61
N VAL A 165 24.61 4.17 14.63
CA VAL A 165 24.06 4.99 15.72
C VAL A 165 22.54 4.86 15.79
N ALA A 166 21.85 4.87 14.65
CA ALA A 166 20.41 4.67 14.58
C ALA A 166 20.00 3.26 15.04
N TYR A 167 20.75 2.24 14.64
CA TYR A 167 20.54 0.85 15.04
C TYR A 167 20.71 0.67 16.55
N ARG A 168 21.76 1.23 17.15
CA ARG A 168 21.96 1.23 18.62
C ARG A 168 20.83 1.95 19.37
N ARG A 169 20.24 3.00 18.79
CA ARG A 169 19.07 3.69 19.36
C ARG A 169 17.81 2.82 19.30
N LEU A 170 17.61 2.10 18.19
CA LEU A 170 16.49 1.18 18.03
C LEU A 170 16.58 0.00 19.02
N GLN A 171 17.77 -0.55 19.23
CA GLN A 171 18.00 -1.60 20.23
C GLN A 171 17.68 -1.16 21.67
N ARG A 172 17.75 0.15 21.97
CA ARG A 172 17.39 0.70 23.29
C ARG A 172 15.91 1.08 23.38
N ASN A 173 15.17 1.03 22.27
CA ASN A 173 13.77 1.43 22.22
C ASN A 173 12.87 0.27 22.65
N LYS A 174 12.27 0.40 23.84
CA LYS A 174 11.37 -0.61 24.42
C LYS A 174 10.21 -1.02 23.49
N LYS A 175 9.69 -0.11 22.66
CA LYS A 175 8.62 -0.43 21.70
C LYS A 175 9.10 -1.31 20.55
N PHE A 176 10.32 -1.06 20.07
CA PHE A 176 10.94 -1.85 19.01
C PHE A 176 11.29 -3.26 19.50
N LEU A 177 11.80 -3.38 20.73
CA LEU A 177 12.09 -4.68 21.35
C LEU A 177 10.82 -5.53 21.54
N LYS A 178 9.70 -4.93 21.96
CA LYS A 178 8.41 -5.65 22.04
C LYS A 178 7.95 -6.17 20.68
N LEU A 179 8.08 -5.37 19.63
CA LEU A 179 7.75 -5.77 18.25
C LEU A 179 8.62 -6.93 17.75
N ILE A 180 9.89 -6.99 18.15
CA ILE A 180 10.77 -8.12 17.82
C ILE A 180 10.36 -9.37 18.60
N GLN A 181 10.07 -9.23 19.91
CA GLN A 181 9.63 -10.34 20.76
C GLN A 181 8.27 -10.93 20.35
N GLU A 182 7.40 -10.14 19.72
CA GLU A 182 6.12 -10.59 19.17
C GLU A 182 6.25 -11.25 17.78
N ALA A 183 7.41 -11.13 17.13
CA ALA A 183 7.69 -11.69 15.81
C ALA A 183 8.53 -12.99 15.86
N GLU A 184 9.06 -13.36 17.03
CA GLU A 184 9.72 -14.64 17.34
C GLU A 184 8.72 -15.63 17.95
#